data_AF-A0A7Y6Y307-F1
#
_entry.id   AF-A0A7Y6Y307-F1
#
_cell.length_a   1.000
_cell.length_b   1.000
_cell.length_c   1.000
_cell.angle_alpha   90.00
_cell.angle_beta   90.00
_cell.angle_gamma   90.00
#
_symmetry.space_group_name_H-M   'P 1'
#
loop_
_entity.id
_entity.type
_entity.pdbx_description
1 polymer ?
#
loop_
_entity_poly.entity_id
_entity_poly.type
_entity_poly.pdbx_seq_one_letter_code
_entity_poly.pdbx_strand_id
1 'polypeptide(L)'
;MSDNASEDEPTMEEILASIRRIISDESEEEAAAPDIEEDSFEEDIPAPEPAPEPELLPEPEPEPEPFPVPEPEPLPEPEPEPMPDPEPEPIPEPEPIPEPEEDVFELTELASAGDVEAIVSPPIETRTAASFEHLTQMMVAGYGGADNTLEGLVRAMLKPMLQGWLDENLPAIVQDAVEREVARIARRK
;
A
#
# COMPACT_ATOMS: atom_id res chain seq x y z
N MET A 1 5.41 -8.83 -39.32
CA MET A 1 4.74 -7.53 -39.19
C MET A 1 4.75 -7.22 -37.71
N SER A 2 5.69 -6.38 -37.28
CA SER A 2 5.79 -5.94 -35.88
C SER A 2 5.24 -4.53 -35.85
N ASP A 3 4.05 -4.39 -35.29
CA ASP A 3 3.41 -3.09 -35.08
C ASP A 3 4.02 -2.42 -33.85
N ASN A 4 4.15 -1.11 -34.02
CA ASN A 4 4.78 -0.12 -33.16
C ASN A 4 3.78 0.28 -32.06
N ALA A 5 4.09 0.03 -30.79
CA ALA A 5 3.28 0.44 -29.64
C ALA A 5 4.15 1.20 -28.63
N SER A 6 4.75 2.28 -29.12
CA SER A 6 5.56 3.22 -28.32
C SER A 6 4.95 4.62 -28.43
N GLU A 7 3.65 4.74 -28.16
CA GLU A 7 2.96 6.02 -28.07
C GLU A 7 2.20 6.05 -26.73
N ASP A 8 2.43 7.13 -25.96
CA ASP A 8 1.81 7.50 -24.67
C ASP A 8 2.42 7.00 -23.35
N GLU A 9 3.76 6.99 -23.22
CA GLU A 9 4.38 7.37 -21.94
C GLU A 9 4.81 8.84 -22.03
N PRO A 10 4.29 9.74 -21.18
CA PRO A 10 4.66 11.15 -21.22
C PRO A 10 6.16 11.27 -20.98
N THR A 11 6.82 12.04 -21.86
CA THR A 11 8.26 12.24 -21.76
C THR A 11 8.58 12.97 -20.46
N MET A 12 9.76 12.69 -19.89
CA MET A 12 10.23 13.30 -18.64
C MET A 12 10.10 14.85 -18.66
N GLU A 13 10.31 15.47 -19.82
CA GLU A 13 10.20 16.92 -19.99
C GLU A 13 8.76 17.42 -19.91
N GLU A 14 7.77 16.64 -20.36
CA GLU A 14 6.34 16.96 -20.24
C GLU A 14 5.85 16.82 -18.79
N ILE A 15 6.34 15.82 -18.07
CA ILE A 15 6.07 15.66 -16.64
C ILE A 15 6.60 16.88 -15.87
N LEU A 16 7.84 17.29 -16.15
CA LEU A 16 8.46 18.45 -15.51
C LEU A 16 7.79 19.78 -15.91
N ALA A 17 7.32 19.90 -17.15
CA ALA A 17 6.56 21.06 -17.60
C ALA A 17 5.17 21.14 -16.94
N SER A 18 4.51 20.00 -16.74
CA SER A 18 3.21 19.91 -16.05
C SER A 18 3.33 20.36 -14.59
N ILE A 19 4.35 19.86 -13.87
CA ILE A 19 4.62 20.26 -12.48
C ILE A 19 4.93 21.77 -12.38
N ARG A 20 5.78 22.30 -13.28
CA ARG A 20 6.06 23.76 -13.29
C ARG A 20 4.81 24.60 -13.54
N ARG A 21 3.92 24.15 -14.41
CA ARG A 21 2.66 24.86 -14.69
C ARG A 21 1.74 24.88 -13.48
N ILE A 22 1.63 23.77 -12.74
CA ILE A 22 0.81 23.70 -11.52
C ILE A 22 1.36 24.64 -10.44
N ILE A 23 2.68 24.69 -10.25
CA ILE A 23 3.31 25.53 -9.22
C ILE A 23 3.25 27.03 -9.59
N SER A 24 3.38 27.39 -10.86
CA SER A 24 3.25 28.79 -11.28
C SER A 24 1.82 29.33 -11.25
N ASP A 25 0.80 28.46 -11.32
CA ASP A 25 -0.61 28.86 -11.31
C ASP A 25 -1.15 29.06 -9.87
N GLU A 26 -0.45 28.55 -8.85
CA GLU A 26 -0.88 28.62 -7.44
C GLU A 26 -0.12 29.67 -6.59
N SER A 27 0.85 30.42 -7.17
CA SER A 27 1.64 31.41 -6.43
C SER A 27 1.22 32.88 -6.65
N GLU A 28 0.02 33.14 -7.14
CA GLU A 28 -0.49 34.50 -7.42
C GLU A 28 -1.58 35.00 -6.46
N GLU A 29 -1.65 34.44 -5.25
CA GLU A 29 -2.40 35.03 -4.14
C GLU A 29 -1.60 34.98 -2.83
N GLU A 30 -1.47 36.16 -2.20
CA GLU A 30 -0.82 36.46 -0.90
C GLU A 30 0.69 36.77 -0.88
N ALA A 31 1.15 37.65 -1.79
CA ALA A 31 2.33 38.49 -1.55
C ALA A 31 1.89 39.88 -1.04
N ALA A 32 1.61 40.00 0.26
CA ALA A 32 1.35 41.28 0.93
C ALA A 32 2.55 41.71 1.79
N ALA A 33 3.54 42.33 1.15
CA ALA A 33 4.45 43.33 1.72
C ALA A 33 5.02 44.11 0.52
N PRO A 34 5.16 45.45 0.53
CA PRO A 34 5.90 46.17 1.58
C PRO A 34 5.44 47.61 1.90
N ASP A 35 5.73 48.11 3.09
CA ASP A 35 6.08 49.53 3.30
C ASP A 35 6.66 49.70 4.72
N ILE A 36 7.97 49.73 4.83
CA ILE A 36 8.66 50.33 5.98
C ILE A 36 9.56 51.39 5.37
N GLU A 37 9.13 52.63 5.53
CA GLU A 37 9.83 53.84 5.13
C GLU A 37 11.25 53.86 5.72
N GLU A 38 12.24 54.21 4.88
CA GLU A 38 13.57 54.60 5.31
C GLU A 38 13.46 55.87 6.18
N ASP A 39 13.27 55.69 7.49
CA ASP A 39 13.45 56.78 8.44
C ASP A 39 14.84 56.71 9.07
N SER A 40 15.58 57.78 8.82
CA SER A 40 16.88 58.08 9.37
C SER A 40 16.79 58.23 10.89
N PHE A 41 17.36 57.28 11.62
CA PHE A 41 17.73 57.49 13.02
C PHE A 41 19.22 57.21 13.19
N GLU A 42 20.00 58.23 12.85
CA GLU A 42 21.35 58.41 13.38
C GLU A 42 21.20 58.92 14.83
N GLU A 43 21.02 58.03 15.80
CA GLU A 43 20.98 58.43 17.22
C GLU A 43 21.71 57.41 18.11
N ASP A 44 22.96 57.76 18.39
CA ASP A 44 23.69 57.54 19.65
C ASP A 44 23.58 56.15 20.30
N ILE A 45 24.45 55.21 19.89
CA ILE A 45 24.66 53.95 20.61
C ILE A 45 25.64 54.23 21.76
N PRO A 46 25.22 54.16 23.05
CA PRO A 46 26.16 54.29 24.16
C PRO A 46 27.16 53.13 24.14
N ALA A 47 28.41 53.41 24.54
CA ALA A 47 29.50 52.44 24.58
C ALA A 47 29.09 51.16 25.36
N PRO A 48 29.51 49.96 24.92
CA PRO A 48 29.12 48.72 25.59
C PRO A 48 29.68 48.68 27.02
N GLU A 49 28.82 48.42 27.99
CA GLU A 49 29.22 48.12 29.37
C GLU A 49 30.09 46.84 29.40
N PRO A 50 31.07 46.72 30.33
CA PRO A 50 31.89 45.53 30.44
C PRO A 50 31.01 44.30 30.74
N ALA A 51 31.24 43.22 29.98
CA ALA A 51 30.52 41.96 30.15
C ALA A 51 30.69 41.41 31.58
N PRO A 52 29.63 40.84 32.19
CA PRO A 52 29.74 40.23 33.51
C PRO A 52 30.71 39.04 33.47
N GLU A 53 31.53 38.91 34.53
CA GLU A 53 32.40 37.75 34.73
C GLU A 53 31.56 36.45 34.76
N PRO A 54 32.04 35.35 34.15
CA PRO A 54 31.29 34.10 34.12
C PRO A 54 31.14 33.53 35.54
N GLU A 55 29.89 33.40 36.00
CA GLU A 55 29.58 32.65 37.22
C GLU A 55 29.99 31.18 37.03
N LEU A 56 30.77 30.66 37.97
CA LEU A 56 31.21 29.27 37.98
C LEU A 56 29.99 28.36 38.10
N LEU A 57 29.76 27.54 37.07
CA LEU A 57 28.76 26.47 37.13
C LEU A 57 29.13 25.50 38.27
N PRO A 58 28.16 25.05 39.09
CA PRO A 58 28.42 24.05 40.12
C PRO A 58 28.95 22.76 39.48
N GLU A 59 29.94 22.13 40.12
CA GLU A 59 30.50 20.86 39.67
C GLU A 59 29.38 19.79 39.58
N PRO A 60 29.37 18.96 38.53
CA PRO A 60 28.36 17.91 38.39
C PRO A 60 28.48 16.90 39.53
N GLU A 61 27.36 16.58 40.18
CA GLU A 61 27.30 15.50 41.16
C GLU A 61 27.70 14.17 40.51
N PRO A 62 28.38 13.27 41.25
CA PRO A 62 28.78 11.98 40.72
C PRO A 62 27.55 11.15 40.31
N GLU A 63 27.58 10.63 39.08
CA GLU A 63 26.52 9.76 38.58
C GLU A 63 26.36 8.52 39.47
N PRO A 64 25.13 8.07 39.74
CA PRO A 64 24.88 6.88 40.54
C PRO A 64 25.48 5.64 39.85
N GLU A 65 26.14 4.79 40.64
CA GLU A 65 26.71 3.54 40.12
C GLU A 65 25.62 2.68 39.45
N PRO A 66 25.94 2.06 38.29
CA PRO A 66 24.98 1.23 37.57
C PRO A 66 24.58 0.02 38.42
N PHE A 67 23.27 -0.19 38.56
CA PHE A 67 22.74 -1.40 39.20
C PHE A 67 23.22 -2.66 38.46
N PRO A 68 23.54 -3.74 39.18
CA PRO A 68 23.94 -4.99 38.55
C PRO A 68 22.82 -5.50 37.64
N VAL A 69 23.15 -5.70 36.36
CA VAL A 69 22.24 -6.29 35.39
C VAL A 69 21.99 -7.73 35.81
N PRO A 70 20.72 -8.18 35.97
CA PRO A 70 20.43 -9.57 36.30
C PRO A 70 21.03 -10.49 35.23
N GLU A 71 21.68 -11.57 35.68
CA GLU A 71 22.23 -12.58 34.78
C GLU A 71 21.10 -13.17 33.91
N PRO A 72 21.35 -13.40 32.61
CA PRO A 72 20.35 -13.98 31.73
C PRO A 72 19.97 -15.37 32.21
N GLU A 73 18.67 -15.59 32.39
CA GLU A 73 18.13 -16.92 32.73
C GLU A 73 18.53 -17.93 31.64
N PRO A 74 18.85 -19.18 32.02
CA PRO A 74 19.20 -20.21 31.06
C PRO A 74 18.05 -20.42 30.06
N LEU A 75 18.38 -20.38 28.77
CA LEU A 75 17.41 -20.66 27.71
C LEU A 75 16.80 -22.05 27.94
N PRO A 76 15.47 -22.19 27.86
CA PRO A 76 14.81 -23.49 27.99
C PRO A 76 15.37 -24.45 26.93
N GLU A 77 15.65 -25.69 27.35
CA GLU A 77 16.07 -26.73 26.43
C GLU A 77 15.01 -26.92 25.33
N PRO A 78 15.43 -27.14 24.07
CA PRO A 78 14.49 -27.35 22.97
C PRO A 78 13.60 -28.55 23.27
N GLU A 79 12.28 -28.34 23.20
CA GLU A 79 11.32 -29.43 23.32
C GLU A 79 11.63 -30.51 22.26
N PRO A 80 11.49 -31.80 22.61
CA PRO A 80 11.72 -32.88 21.67
C PRO A 80 10.83 -32.70 20.45
N GLU A 81 11.43 -32.79 19.25
CA GLU A 81 10.69 -32.69 18.00
C GLU A 81 9.51 -33.67 17.99
N PRO A 82 8.31 -33.21 17.61
CA PRO A 82 7.14 -34.08 17.55
C PRO A 82 7.44 -35.24 16.60
N MET A 83 7.18 -36.46 17.06
CA MET A 83 7.26 -37.63 16.19
C MET A 83 6.36 -37.40 14.98
N PRO A 84 6.79 -37.79 13.76
CA PRO A 84 5.96 -37.67 12.57
C PRO A 84 4.65 -38.41 12.80
N ASP A 85 3.54 -37.69 12.60
CA ASP A 85 2.18 -38.24 12.63
C ASP A 85 2.13 -39.43 11.65
N PRO A 86 1.50 -40.57 12.01
CA PRO A 86 1.23 -41.64 11.05
C PRO A 86 0.68 -41.07 9.74
N GLU A 87 1.25 -41.51 8.61
CA GLU A 87 0.76 -41.14 7.29
C GLU A 87 -0.76 -41.42 7.22
N PRO A 88 -1.56 -40.45 6.75
CA PRO A 88 -2.99 -40.64 6.63
C PRO A 88 -3.26 -41.86 5.76
N GLU A 89 -4.10 -42.78 6.26
CA GLU A 89 -4.56 -43.91 5.47
C GLU A 89 -5.15 -43.39 4.14
N PRO A 90 -4.90 -44.10 3.02
CA PRO A 90 -5.41 -43.68 1.72
C PRO A 90 -6.94 -43.57 1.80
N ILE A 91 -7.42 -42.34 1.61
CA ILE A 91 -8.85 -42.06 1.48
C ILE A 91 -9.34 -42.93 0.31
N PRO A 92 -10.38 -43.75 0.47
CA PRO A 92 -10.91 -44.54 -0.63
C PRO A 92 -11.19 -43.62 -1.82
N GLU A 93 -10.75 -44.05 -3.01
CA GLU A 93 -11.01 -43.30 -4.24
C GLU A 93 -12.52 -43.00 -4.32
N PRO A 94 -12.90 -41.76 -4.64
CA PRO A 94 -14.30 -41.42 -4.80
C PRO A 94 -14.89 -42.35 -5.86
N GLU A 95 -16.03 -42.97 -5.53
CA GLU A 95 -16.79 -43.73 -6.50
C GLU A 95 -17.03 -42.86 -7.74
N PRO A 96 -16.98 -43.43 -8.96
CA PRO A 96 -17.21 -42.67 -10.17
C PRO A 96 -18.57 -41.98 -10.05
N ILE A 97 -18.55 -40.65 -10.10
CA ILE A 97 -19.76 -39.84 -10.19
C ILE A 97 -20.48 -40.34 -11.45
N PRO A 98 -21.78 -40.70 -11.35
CA PRO A 98 -22.53 -41.11 -12.53
C PRO A 98 -22.40 -40.02 -13.60
N GLU A 99 -22.07 -40.41 -14.83
CA GLU A 99 -22.07 -39.48 -15.96
C GLU A 99 -23.45 -38.81 -16.01
N PRO A 100 -23.51 -37.49 -16.24
CA PRO A 100 -24.79 -36.81 -16.40
C PRO A 100 -25.54 -37.51 -17.53
N GLU A 101 -26.74 -38.04 -17.22
CA GLU A 101 -27.63 -38.60 -18.23
C GLU A 101 -27.83 -37.54 -19.33
N GLU A 102 -27.65 -37.92 -20.60
CA GLU A 102 -27.73 -37.01 -21.77
C GLU A 102 -29.05 -36.22 -21.79
N ASP A 103 -30.09 -36.75 -21.14
CA ASP A 103 -31.40 -36.13 -20.90
C ASP A 103 -31.34 -34.72 -20.26
N VAL A 104 -30.33 -34.42 -19.44
CA VAL A 104 -30.19 -33.09 -18.80
C VAL A 104 -29.79 -32.02 -19.82
N PHE A 105 -28.97 -32.39 -20.80
CA PHE A 105 -28.57 -31.49 -21.88
C PHE A 105 -29.71 -31.31 -22.88
N GLU A 106 -30.49 -32.37 -23.16
CA GLU A 106 -31.69 -32.28 -24.01
C GLU A 106 -32.75 -31.33 -23.43
N LEU A 107 -32.94 -31.29 -22.11
CA LEU A 107 -33.90 -30.37 -21.46
C LEU A 107 -33.50 -28.89 -21.64
N THR A 108 -32.21 -28.60 -21.60
CA THR A 108 -31.67 -27.24 -21.78
C THR A 108 -31.78 -26.81 -23.25
N GLU A 109 -31.55 -27.74 -24.17
CA GLU A 109 -31.68 -27.50 -25.61
C GLU A 109 -33.15 -27.31 -26.01
N LEU A 110 -34.08 -28.10 -25.45
CA LEU A 110 -35.53 -27.94 -25.63
C LEU A 110 -36.04 -26.60 -25.07
N ALA A 111 -35.48 -26.17 -23.92
CA ALA A 111 -35.75 -24.87 -23.33
C ALA A 111 -35.26 -23.70 -24.21
N SER A 112 -34.10 -23.86 -24.84
CA SER A 112 -33.55 -22.87 -25.78
C SER A 112 -34.22 -22.90 -27.16
N ALA A 113 -34.77 -24.05 -27.58
CA ALA A 113 -35.47 -24.22 -28.85
C ALA A 113 -36.87 -23.57 -28.85
N GLY A 114 -37.37 -23.15 -27.68
CA GLY A 114 -38.68 -22.51 -27.54
C GLY A 114 -39.86 -23.49 -27.61
N ASP A 115 -39.57 -24.80 -27.56
CA ASP A 115 -40.58 -25.87 -27.59
C ASP A 115 -41.30 -26.06 -26.23
N VAL A 116 -40.80 -25.41 -25.18
CA VAL A 116 -41.43 -25.37 -23.85
C VAL A 116 -41.99 -23.98 -23.56
N GLU A 117 -43.18 -23.94 -22.99
CA GLU A 117 -43.84 -22.69 -22.60
C GLU A 117 -43.07 -22.02 -21.46
N ALA A 118 -42.60 -20.79 -21.68
CA ALA A 118 -41.90 -20.01 -20.67
C ALA A 118 -42.84 -19.70 -19.49
N ILE A 119 -42.45 -20.15 -18.30
CA ILE A 119 -43.20 -19.92 -17.05
C ILE A 119 -43.16 -18.42 -16.68
N VAL A 120 -42.11 -17.71 -17.11
CA VAL A 120 -41.91 -16.30 -16.85
C VAL A 120 -42.19 -15.50 -18.12
N SER A 121 -42.87 -14.37 -17.98
CA SER A 121 -43.10 -13.48 -19.11
C SER A 121 -41.85 -12.64 -19.43
N PRO A 122 -41.59 -12.28 -20.71
CA PRO A 122 -40.45 -11.45 -21.10
C PRO A 122 -40.23 -10.14 -20.29
N PRO A 123 -41.29 -9.39 -19.90
CA PRO A 123 -41.09 -8.18 -19.11
C PRO A 123 -40.75 -8.45 -17.63
N ILE A 124 -40.90 -9.68 -17.13
CA ILE A 124 -40.45 -10.06 -15.78
C ILE A 124 -39.00 -10.54 -15.82
N GLU A 125 -38.60 -11.25 -16.87
CA GLU A 125 -37.19 -11.64 -17.10
C GLU A 125 -36.28 -10.41 -17.15
N THR A 126 -36.63 -9.42 -17.97
CA THR A 126 -35.87 -8.17 -18.11
C THR A 126 -35.78 -7.38 -16.80
N ARG A 127 -36.88 -7.29 -16.03
CA ARG A 127 -36.89 -6.63 -14.71
C ARG A 127 -36.03 -7.37 -13.69
N THR A 128 -36.05 -8.69 -13.72
CA THR A 128 -35.26 -9.54 -12.82
C THR A 128 -33.77 -9.42 -13.16
N ALA A 129 -33.42 -9.52 -14.44
CA ALA A 129 -32.06 -9.31 -14.92
C ALA A 129 -31.53 -7.91 -14.53
N ALA A 130 -32.32 -6.86 -14.73
CA ALA A 130 -31.95 -5.50 -14.34
C ALA A 130 -31.79 -5.33 -12.81
N SER A 131 -32.57 -6.07 -12.01
CA SER A 131 -32.44 -6.04 -10.54
C SER A 131 -31.14 -6.73 -10.07
N PHE A 132 -30.77 -7.85 -10.70
CA PHE A 132 -29.49 -8.52 -10.44
C PHE A 132 -28.30 -7.68 -10.91
N GLU A 133 -28.41 -7.04 -12.08
CA GLU A 133 -27.40 -6.10 -12.56
C GLU A 133 -27.24 -4.93 -11.58
N HIS A 134 -28.34 -4.39 -11.07
CA HIS A 134 -28.31 -3.33 -10.05
C HIS A 134 -27.64 -3.79 -8.74
N LEU A 135 -27.91 -5.01 -8.26
CA LEU A 135 -27.25 -5.56 -7.08
C LEU A 135 -25.75 -5.76 -7.33
N THR A 136 -25.39 -6.32 -8.47
CA THR A 136 -23.98 -6.51 -8.86
C THR A 136 -23.26 -5.18 -8.93
N GLN A 137 -23.89 -4.17 -9.53
CA GLN A 137 -23.37 -2.82 -9.56
C GLN A 137 -23.24 -2.22 -8.16
N MET A 138 -24.16 -2.52 -7.24
CA MET A 138 -24.09 -2.07 -5.85
C MET A 138 -22.99 -2.78 -5.05
N MET A 139 -22.70 -4.04 -5.36
CA MET A 139 -21.59 -4.80 -4.77
C MET A 139 -20.23 -4.34 -5.30
N VAL A 140 -20.16 -3.97 -6.58
CA VAL A 140 -18.92 -3.58 -7.27
C VAL A 140 -18.61 -2.09 -7.08
N ALA A 141 -19.59 -1.22 -7.23
CA ALA A 141 -19.42 0.23 -7.08
C ALA A 141 -19.58 0.71 -5.64
N GLY A 142 -20.21 -0.10 -4.78
CA GLY A 142 -20.49 0.27 -3.39
C GLY A 142 -21.50 1.42 -3.27
N TYR A 143 -22.15 1.51 -2.12
CA TYR A 143 -22.77 2.76 -1.70
C TYR A 143 -21.65 3.77 -1.40
N GLY A 144 -21.32 4.64 -2.37
CA GLY A 144 -20.64 5.92 -2.14
C GLY A 144 -19.42 5.90 -1.21
N GLY A 145 -18.49 4.98 -1.41
CA GLY A 145 -17.22 4.92 -0.69
C GLY A 145 -16.46 3.66 -1.06
N ALA A 146 -15.29 3.82 -1.69
CA ALA A 146 -14.41 2.74 -2.16
C ALA A 146 -13.87 1.82 -1.03
N ASP A 147 -14.34 2.04 0.20
CA ASP A 147 -13.78 1.51 1.43
C ASP A 147 -14.64 0.37 2.01
N ASN A 148 -15.86 0.18 1.49
CA ASN A 148 -16.84 -0.77 2.02
C ASN A 148 -16.90 -2.10 1.25
N THR A 149 -16.04 -2.30 0.24
CA THR A 149 -15.90 -3.61 -0.41
C THR A 149 -14.95 -4.50 0.40
N LEU A 150 -15.06 -5.82 0.23
CA LEU A 150 -14.13 -6.77 0.85
C LEU A 150 -12.67 -6.42 0.48
N GLU A 151 -12.44 -6.00 -0.76
CA GLU A 151 -11.13 -5.54 -1.21
C GLU A 151 -10.68 -4.28 -0.48
N GLY A 152 -11.58 -3.30 -0.30
CA GLY A 152 -11.30 -2.08 0.48
C GLY A 152 -10.91 -2.39 1.92
N LEU A 153 -11.64 -3.28 2.58
CA LEU A 153 -11.35 -3.73 3.95
C LEU A 153 -10.02 -4.48 4.03
N VAL A 154 -9.79 -5.44 3.14
CA VAL A 154 -8.53 -6.23 3.09
C VAL A 154 -7.34 -5.31 2.81
N ARG A 155 -7.48 -4.35 1.89
CA ARG A 155 -6.44 -3.36 1.60
C ARG A 155 -6.17 -2.47 2.80
N ALA A 156 -7.21 -2.00 3.50
CA ALA A 156 -7.06 -1.19 4.71
C ALA A 156 -6.33 -1.95 5.82
N MET A 157 -6.55 -3.25 5.94
CA MET A 157 -5.86 -4.10 6.93
C MET A 157 -4.43 -4.47 6.52
N LEU A 158 -4.18 -4.77 5.24
CA LEU A 158 -2.85 -5.18 4.77
C LEU A 158 -1.87 -4.02 4.61
N LYS A 159 -2.36 -2.82 4.28
CA LYS A 159 -1.52 -1.63 4.09
C LYS A 159 -0.58 -1.33 5.28
N PRO A 160 -1.03 -1.26 6.54
CA PRO A 160 -0.13 -1.00 7.67
C PRO A 160 0.87 -2.13 7.92
N MET A 161 0.48 -3.39 7.70
CA MET A 161 1.40 -4.53 7.88
C MET A 161 2.52 -4.53 6.84
N LEU A 162 2.16 -4.29 5.57
CA LEU A 162 3.14 -4.20 4.47
C LEU A 162 4.03 -2.98 4.60
N GLN A 163 3.49 -1.85 5.08
CA GLN A 163 4.28 -0.64 5.30
C GLN A 163 5.34 -0.88 6.38
N GLY A 164 4.98 -1.41 7.55
CA GLY A 164 5.95 -1.72 8.60
C GLY A 164 7.02 -2.71 8.14
N TRP A 165 6.61 -3.74 7.39
CA TRP A 165 7.57 -4.69 6.82
C TRP A 165 8.53 -4.03 5.83
N LEU A 166 8.03 -3.17 4.93
CA LEU A 166 8.87 -2.44 3.98
C LEU A 166 9.81 -1.49 4.71
N ASP A 167 9.36 -0.76 5.73
CA ASP A 167 10.21 0.15 6.50
C ASP A 167 11.41 -0.58 7.14
N GLU A 168 11.20 -1.82 7.58
CA GLU A 168 12.26 -2.65 8.18
C GLU A 168 13.15 -3.36 7.15
N ASN A 169 12.58 -3.84 6.03
CA ASN A 169 13.27 -4.77 5.12
C ASN A 169 13.76 -4.13 3.82
N LEU A 170 13.18 -2.99 3.42
CA LEU A 170 13.55 -2.29 2.19
C LEU A 170 15.03 -1.86 2.16
N PRO A 171 15.65 -1.36 3.26
CA PRO A 171 17.06 -0.96 3.23
C PRO A 171 18.00 -2.11 2.84
N ALA A 172 17.79 -3.31 3.39
CA ALA A 172 18.59 -4.49 3.09
C ALA A 172 18.37 -4.98 1.65
N ILE A 173 17.11 -5.02 1.20
CA ILE A 173 16.76 -5.42 -0.17
C ILE A 173 17.41 -4.49 -1.21
N VAL A 174 17.41 -3.18 -0.95
CA VAL A 174 18.03 -2.20 -1.84
C VAL A 174 19.55 -2.32 -1.83
N GLN A 175 20.18 -2.53 -0.68
CA GLN A 175 21.63 -2.76 -0.61
C GLN A 175 22.05 -3.97 -1.44
N ASP A 176 21.39 -5.11 -1.28
CA ASP A 176 21.63 -6.32 -2.08
C ASP A 176 21.41 -6.07 -3.59
N ALA A 177 20.39 -5.31 -3.96
CA ALA A 177 20.11 -4.97 -5.34
C ALA A 177 21.20 -4.06 -5.94
N VAL A 178 21.63 -3.03 -5.20
CA VAL A 178 22.67 -2.08 -5.61
C VAL A 178 24.03 -2.76 -5.68
N GLU A 179 24.40 -3.59 -4.72
CA GLU A 179 25.65 -4.36 -4.74
C GLU A 179 25.73 -5.28 -5.95
N ARG A 180 24.62 -6.00 -6.24
CA ARG A 180 24.51 -6.83 -7.43
C ARG A 180 24.65 -6.02 -8.71
N GLU A 181 24.11 -4.81 -8.74
CA GLU A 181 24.17 -3.89 -9.88
C GLU A 181 25.59 -3.31 -10.09
N VAL A 182 26.25 -2.88 -9.01
CA VAL A 182 27.64 -2.39 -9.05
C VAL A 182 28.59 -3.51 -9.46
N ALA A 183 28.43 -4.71 -8.91
CA ALA A 183 29.23 -5.88 -9.30
C ALA A 183 29.06 -6.20 -10.79
N ARG A 184 27.84 -6.07 -11.33
CA ARG A 184 27.55 -6.27 -12.74
C ARG A 184 28.23 -5.23 -13.63
N ILE A 185 28.23 -3.96 -13.23
CA ILE A 185 28.91 -2.87 -13.97
C ILE A 185 30.43 -3.04 -13.90
N ALA A 186 30.97 -3.36 -12.72
CA ALA A 186 32.39 -3.58 -12.51
C ALA A 186 32.95 -4.75 -13.34
N ARG A 187 32.13 -5.76 -13.63
CA ARG A 187 32.51 -6.90 -14.49
C ARG A 187 32.43 -6.61 -15.99
N ARG A 188 31.72 -5.54 -16.37
CA ARG A 188 31.54 -5.12 -17.77
C ARG A 188 32.60 -4.09 -18.22
N LYS A 189 33.29 -3.46 -17.27
CA LYS A 189 34.41 -2.53 -17.52
C LYS A 189 35.74 -3.26 -17.51
#